data_AF-A0AAU9J916-F1
#
_entry.id   AF-A0AAU9J916-F1
#
_cell.length_a   1.000
_cell.length_b   1.000
_cell.length_c   1.000
_cell.angle_alpha   90.00
_cell.angle_beta   90.00
_cell.angle_gamma   90.00
#
_symmetry.space_group_name_H-M   'P 1'
#
loop_
_entity.id
_entity.type
_entity.pdbx_description
1 polymer ?
#
loop_
_entity_poly.entity_id
_entity_poly.type
_entity_poly.pdbx_seq_one_letter_code
_entity_poly.pdbx_strand_id
1 'polypeptide(L)'
;MNNERHIRAISWQSSENEFTMSLIKKIFPAPKWGQVLIKVEIAPIHHMDFEVLKYCSTKSVIPGCEGAGRVISTGSGINWTSMQNKRVSFIQFDSTLPGSWSEYVLCSSKSCAILNEDIDYIKGSVLMRNPLTVLMINEHINNQKLKAIIHIVDSSNLGKMIVKWCNFSSIDCINIVKKKNDENLLVDIGQTNILCFEDLDFNIKFQEMVEKIHPAWIIDRFGENDALKVLENIEHKCELVVYEGNTSSYHCTAVPNSHSQITYLNLKQWFQKLSSYKRRKYFQQIQKLSFVFSNDISGIFPAHLYKDAISVAKEPENDGRVLLHIGEDIKEDIIEIFEAPEENSSFISEEDFAYTESDEVERIIEQFEKSKGYLIEKSLPKFEWGEWTTTESDTTEVNLKFMPDNSVYSGEWARNHCHGKGERFYHDGSYYQGYWNNGNTHGMGRLIRPDGEYYEGQWKDSMRYGEGKLCTVDNIIFQGEFYENNIVRGKEIRSDGKCYEGDFDDWKWHGHGKLVMPNGETFEGIFEKGVYMDFKTA
;
A
#
# COMPACT_ATOMS: atom_id res chain seq x y z
N MET A 1 26.70 22.91 -6.60
CA MET A 1 26.22 22.72 -5.22
C MET A 1 24.85 22.08 -5.32
N ASN A 2 24.60 21.00 -4.58
CA ASN A 2 23.41 20.17 -4.68
C ASN A 2 22.10 20.97 -4.58
N ASN A 3 21.20 20.82 -5.55
CA ASN A 3 19.80 21.23 -5.41
C ASN A 3 19.06 20.26 -4.49
N GLU A 4 19.28 20.43 -3.19
CA GLU A 4 18.49 19.79 -2.16
C GLU A 4 17.11 20.46 -2.12
N ARG A 5 16.06 19.76 -2.57
CA ARG A 5 14.68 20.20 -2.28
C ARG A 5 14.49 20.19 -0.77
N HIS A 6 14.11 21.33 -0.22
CA HIS A 6 13.73 21.46 1.18
C HIS A 6 12.35 20.86 1.35
N ILE A 7 12.18 19.94 2.30
CA ILE A 7 10.89 19.38 2.63
C ILE A 7 10.62 19.55 4.12
N ARG A 8 9.38 19.91 4.42
CA ARG A 8 8.89 19.96 5.79
C ARG A 8 8.41 18.59 6.21
N ALA A 9 8.90 18.15 7.35
CA ALA A 9 8.47 16.92 7.98
C ALA A 9 8.51 17.04 9.50
N ILE A 10 7.58 16.36 10.16
CA ILE A 10 7.65 16.13 11.60
C ILE A 10 8.58 14.94 11.78
N SER A 11 9.68 15.15 12.49
CA SER A 11 10.62 14.06 12.78
C SER A 11 10.78 13.82 14.27
N TRP A 12 11.00 12.57 14.61
CA TRP A 12 11.43 12.17 15.94
C TRP A 12 12.96 12.14 16.00
N GLN A 13 13.54 12.72 17.06
CA GLN A 13 14.98 12.72 17.29
C GLN A 13 15.34 11.98 18.58
N SER A 14 16.13 10.90 18.46
CA SER A 14 16.47 10.02 19.58
C SER A 14 17.36 10.66 20.65
N SER A 15 18.09 11.73 20.32
CA SER A 15 18.99 12.42 21.26
C SER A 15 18.24 13.26 22.30
N GLU A 16 17.00 13.65 22.02
CA GLU A 16 16.21 14.56 22.86
C GLU A 16 14.92 13.91 23.39
N ASN A 17 14.61 12.66 22.99
CA ASN A 17 13.33 11.99 23.29
C ASN A 17 12.09 12.81 22.91
N GLU A 18 12.23 13.77 21.99
CA GLU A 18 11.18 14.70 21.59
C GLU A 18 10.94 14.64 20.08
N PHE A 19 9.71 15.01 19.69
CA PHE A 19 9.35 15.24 18.30
C PHE A 19 9.60 16.71 17.96
N THR A 20 10.32 16.93 16.87
CA THR A 20 10.60 18.27 16.34
C THR A 20 10.09 18.38 14.92
N MET A 21 9.20 19.34 14.68
CA MET A 21 8.95 19.84 13.33
C MET A 21 10.21 20.56 12.89
N SER A 22 10.87 20.03 11.87
CA SER A 22 12.05 20.68 11.32
C SER A 22 11.95 20.71 9.80
N LEU A 23 12.48 21.79 9.22
CA LEU A 23 12.80 21.80 7.80
C LEU A 23 13.97 20.83 7.63
N ILE A 24 13.66 19.64 7.13
CA ILE A 24 14.69 18.65 6.86
C ILE A 24 15.11 18.85 5.41
N LYS A 25 16.37 19.19 5.19
CA LYS A 25 16.99 19.06 3.88
C LYS A 25 17.09 17.59 3.56
N LYS A 26 16.11 17.06 2.83
CA LYS A 26 16.13 15.69 2.36
C LYS A 26 15.70 15.67 0.92
N ILE A 27 16.60 15.35 0.02
CA ILE A 27 16.20 15.01 -1.35
C ILE A 27 15.33 13.75 -1.24
N PHE A 28 14.01 13.87 -1.49
CA PHE A 28 13.21 12.68 -1.70
C PHE A 28 13.72 12.01 -2.97
N PRO A 29 14.19 10.75 -2.90
CA PRO A 29 14.63 10.04 -4.08
C PRO A 29 13.44 9.94 -5.04
N ALA A 30 13.69 10.23 -6.31
CA ALA A 30 12.68 10.13 -7.32
C ALA A 30 12.15 8.67 -7.38
N PRO A 31 10.85 8.47 -7.64
CA PRO A 31 10.23 7.17 -7.45
C PRO A 31 10.86 6.11 -8.35
N LYS A 32 11.16 4.93 -7.78
CA LYS A 32 11.68 3.77 -8.53
C LYS A 32 10.53 3.00 -9.17
N TRP A 33 10.87 1.97 -9.95
CA TRP A 33 9.89 1.08 -10.56
C TRP A 33 8.79 0.65 -9.58
N GLY A 34 7.53 0.81 -9.98
CA GLY A 34 6.39 0.44 -9.15
C GLY A 34 6.13 1.35 -7.93
N GLN A 35 6.87 2.46 -7.77
CA GLN A 35 6.65 3.46 -6.72
C GLN A 35 6.00 4.74 -7.25
N VAL A 36 5.33 5.47 -6.36
CA VAL A 36 4.77 6.80 -6.61
C VAL A 36 5.26 7.76 -5.54
N LEU A 37 5.48 9.02 -5.95
CA LEU A 37 5.70 10.13 -5.05
C LEU A 37 4.38 10.87 -4.89
N ILE A 38 3.92 10.99 -3.65
CA ILE A 38 2.64 11.59 -3.30
C ILE A 38 2.92 12.88 -2.54
N LYS A 39 2.33 14.00 -2.97
CA LYS A 39 2.19 15.20 -2.14
C LYS A 39 1.08 14.93 -1.13
N VAL A 40 1.44 14.84 0.14
CA VAL A 40 0.52 14.51 1.23
C VAL A 40 -0.32 15.73 1.57
N GLU A 41 -1.63 15.55 1.67
CA GLU A 41 -2.57 16.61 2.06
C GLU A 41 -3.00 16.41 3.51
N ILE A 42 -3.42 15.19 3.88
CA ILE A 42 -3.86 14.84 5.22
C ILE A 42 -3.18 13.53 5.68
N ALA A 43 -2.70 13.51 6.92
CA ALA A 43 -2.10 12.34 7.55
C ALA A 43 -2.70 12.09 8.95
N PRO A 44 -3.29 10.93 9.25
CA PRO A 44 -3.75 10.60 10.59
C PRO A 44 -2.61 10.27 11.55
N ILE A 45 -2.88 10.47 12.84
CA ILE A 45 -2.03 10.01 13.95
C ILE A 45 -2.55 8.67 14.46
N HIS A 46 -1.74 7.62 14.34
CA HIS A 46 -2.00 6.30 14.91
C HIS A 46 -1.20 6.07 16.19
N HIS A 47 -1.77 5.30 17.12
CA HIS A 47 -1.01 4.78 18.27
C HIS A 47 0.27 4.05 17.83
N MET A 48 0.19 3.29 16.73
CA MET A 48 1.34 2.57 16.17
C MET A 48 2.44 3.48 15.61
N ASP A 49 2.14 4.74 15.26
CA ASP A 49 3.17 5.68 14.82
C ASP A 49 4.15 5.99 15.96
N PHE A 50 3.73 5.83 17.23
CA PHE A 50 4.58 5.95 18.41
C PHE A 50 5.32 4.65 18.74
N GLU A 51 4.71 3.48 18.53
CA GLU A 51 5.33 2.18 18.83
C GLU A 51 6.60 1.94 18.00
N VAL A 52 6.61 2.37 16.74
CA VAL A 52 7.78 2.26 15.85
C VAL A 52 9.01 2.99 16.42
N LEU A 53 8.80 4.04 17.22
CA LEU A 53 9.87 4.85 17.78
C LEU A 53 10.64 4.14 18.89
N LYS A 54 9.98 3.23 19.63
CA LYS A 54 10.62 2.42 20.68
C LYS A 54 11.75 1.53 20.16
N TYR A 55 11.75 1.23 18.86
CA TYR A 55 12.72 0.35 18.21
C TYR A 55 13.75 1.12 17.36
N CYS A 56 13.69 2.45 17.34
CA CYS A 56 14.59 3.29 16.56
C CYS A 56 15.75 3.78 17.43
N SER A 57 16.87 3.07 17.41
CA SER A 57 17.97 3.32 18.36
C SER A 57 18.94 4.46 18.00
N THR A 58 18.95 5.00 16.78
CA THR A 58 20.03 5.95 16.35
C THR A 58 19.72 6.91 15.18
N LYS A 59 18.48 7.02 14.66
CA LYS A 59 18.20 7.86 13.46
C LYS A 59 16.96 8.74 13.64
N SER A 60 16.98 9.91 12.98
CA SER A 60 15.78 10.73 12.76
C SER A 60 14.78 9.95 11.90
N VAL A 61 13.54 9.84 12.39
CA VAL A 61 12.45 9.10 11.74
C VAL A 61 11.27 10.03 11.50
N ILE A 62 10.65 9.92 10.33
CA ILE A 62 9.41 10.61 9.99
C ILE A 62 8.26 9.61 10.19
N PRO A 63 7.37 9.81 11.17
CA PRO A 63 6.25 8.90 11.44
C PRO A 63 5.14 9.00 10.39
N GLY A 64 4.11 8.15 10.55
CA GLY A 64 2.90 8.18 9.74
C GLY A 64 2.83 7.00 8.77
N CYS A 65 1.99 6.03 9.12
CA CYS A 65 1.82 4.80 8.34
C CYS A 65 0.72 4.86 7.26
N GLU A 66 -0.11 5.90 7.21
CA GLU A 66 -1.11 6.09 6.16
C GLU A 66 -1.40 7.57 5.92
N GLY A 67 -2.16 7.88 4.87
CA GLY A 67 -2.64 9.23 4.61
C GLY A 67 -3.32 9.35 3.26
N ALA A 68 -3.64 10.58 2.87
CA ALA A 68 -4.18 10.89 1.56
C ALA A 68 -3.47 12.10 0.94
N GLY A 69 -3.41 12.10 -0.39
CA GLY A 69 -2.71 13.13 -1.14
C GLY A 69 -2.84 12.98 -2.64
N ARG A 70 -2.00 13.69 -3.38
CA ARG A 70 -1.97 13.67 -4.83
C ARG A 70 -0.69 13.05 -5.35
N VAL A 71 -0.80 12.11 -6.29
CA VAL A 71 0.38 11.57 -7.00
C VAL A 71 0.97 12.66 -7.89
N ILE A 72 2.21 13.05 -7.62
CA ILE A 72 2.93 14.08 -8.39
C ILE A 72 3.99 13.51 -9.32
N SER A 73 4.48 12.29 -9.03
CA SER A 73 5.43 11.58 -9.89
C SER A 73 5.28 10.06 -9.70
N THR A 74 5.67 9.27 -10.68
CA THR A 74 5.66 7.80 -10.65
C THR A 74 6.96 7.29 -11.23
N GLY A 75 7.48 6.19 -10.70
CA GLY A 75 8.61 5.51 -11.31
C GLY A 75 8.18 4.62 -12.46
N SER A 76 9.16 3.98 -13.11
CA SER A 76 8.96 3.12 -14.28
C SER A 76 7.98 1.95 -14.02
N GLY A 77 7.41 1.40 -15.09
CA GLY A 77 6.51 0.23 -15.03
C GLY A 77 5.13 0.48 -14.41
N ILE A 78 4.84 1.72 -14.03
CA ILE A 78 3.48 2.19 -13.75
C ILE A 78 2.98 2.89 -15.02
N ASN A 79 1.73 2.64 -15.39
CA ASN A 79 1.09 3.48 -16.39
C ASN A 79 0.97 4.90 -15.81
N TRP A 80 1.87 5.78 -16.23
CA TRP A 80 1.94 7.19 -15.84
C TRP A 80 0.57 7.88 -15.95
N THR A 81 -0.13 7.70 -17.08
CA THR A 81 -1.45 8.34 -17.32
C THR A 81 -2.54 7.82 -16.38
N SER A 82 -2.41 6.60 -15.85
CA SER A 82 -3.42 6.02 -14.95
C SER A 82 -3.37 6.58 -13.53
N MET A 83 -2.20 7.03 -13.06
CA MET A 83 -1.96 7.42 -11.66
C MET A 83 -1.57 8.89 -11.49
N GLN A 84 -0.98 9.53 -12.51
CA GLN A 84 -0.56 10.93 -12.40
C GLN A 84 -1.74 11.84 -12.01
N ASN A 85 -1.48 12.76 -11.08
CA ASN A 85 -2.43 13.75 -10.58
C ASN A 85 -3.68 13.16 -9.92
N LYS A 86 -3.79 11.84 -9.78
CA LYS A 86 -4.89 11.20 -9.08
C LYS A 86 -4.79 11.49 -7.59
N ARG A 87 -5.96 11.71 -6.98
CA ARG A 87 -6.12 11.73 -5.53
C ARG A 87 -6.06 10.30 -5.05
N VAL A 88 -5.21 10.02 -4.08
CA VAL A 88 -5.00 8.68 -3.56
C VAL A 88 -5.06 8.67 -2.05
N SER A 89 -5.60 7.58 -1.51
CA SER A 89 -5.27 7.12 -0.17
C SER A 89 -4.10 6.15 -0.27
N PHE A 90 -3.25 6.08 0.74
CA PHE A 90 -2.08 5.21 0.73
C PHE A 90 -1.77 4.67 2.12
N ILE A 91 -1.08 3.51 2.16
CA ILE A 91 -0.56 2.90 3.38
C ILE A 91 0.92 2.52 3.20
N GLN A 92 1.75 2.85 4.18
CA GLN A 92 3.17 2.56 4.21
C GLN A 92 3.47 1.40 5.16
N PHE A 93 4.10 0.36 4.64
CA PHE A 93 4.54 -0.81 5.40
C PHE A 93 6.06 -0.95 5.47
N ASP A 94 6.80 -0.15 4.69
CA ASP A 94 8.24 -0.10 4.69
C ASP A 94 8.72 0.93 5.72
N SER A 95 9.22 0.44 6.85
CA SER A 95 9.76 1.26 7.93
C SER A 95 11.10 1.91 7.60
N THR A 96 11.72 1.56 6.47
CA THR A 96 12.96 2.22 6.00
C THR A 96 12.68 3.51 5.26
N LEU A 97 11.43 3.74 4.82
CA LEU A 97 11.00 4.93 4.12
C LEU A 97 10.37 5.94 5.11
N PRO A 98 10.48 7.25 4.84
CA PRO A 98 9.74 8.27 5.57
C PRO A 98 8.22 8.03 5.52
N GLY A 99 7.55 8.30 6.64
CA GLY A 99 6.10 8.23 6.75
C GLY A 99 5.38 9.48 6.24
N SER A 100 4.06 9.49 6.44
CA SER A 100 3.13 10.52 5.94
C SER A 100 3.16 11.84 6.69
N TRP A 101 3.86 11.95 7.82
CA TRP A 101 4.02 13.22 8.54
C TRP A 101 5.08 14.13 7.85
N SER A 102 4.96 14.24 6.53
CA SER A 102 5.84 14.97 5.63
C SER A 102 5.08 15.39 4.38
N GLU A 103 5.44 16.53 3.79
CA GLU A 103 4.82 17.03 2.56
C GLU A 103 4.84 16.03 1.40
N TYR A 104 5.82 15.13 1.40
CA TYR A 104 5.91 14.10 0.39
C TYR A 104 6.16 12.74 1.02
N VAL A 105 5.57 11.72 0.41
CA VAL A 105 5.84 10.32 0.75
C VAL A 105 6.12 9.52 -0.51
N LEU A 106 7.12 8.66 -0.42
CA LEU A 106 7.40 7.66 -1.43
C LEU A 106 6.68 6.37 -1.04
N CYS A 107 5.76 5.91 -1.87
CA CYS A 107 4.95 4.72 -1.58
C CYS A 107 4.97 3.74 -2.76
N SER A 108 4.76 2.45 -2.49
CA SER A 108 4.47 1.51 -3.59
C SER A 108 3.12 1.87 -4.21
N SER A 109 3.04 1.87 -5.55
CA SER A 109 1.77 2.01 -6.27
C SER A 109 0.73 0.96 -5.85
N LYS A 110 1.17 -0.25 -5.45
CA LYS A 110 0.30 -1.33 -4.95
C LYS A 110 -0.30 -1.04 -3.58
N SER A 111 0.28 -0.10 -2.83
CA SER A 111 -0.22 0.37 -1.53
C SER A 111 -0.97 1.69 -1.62
N CYS A 112 -1.30 2.13 -2.84
CA CYS A 112 -2.08 3.32 -3.12
C CYS A 112 -3.42 2.90 -3.73
N ALA A 113 -4.46 3.68 -3.47
CA ALA A 113 -5.73 3.50 -4.15
C ALA A 113 -6.40 4.83 -4.45
N ILE A 114 -6.97 4.91 -5.66
CA ILE A 114 -7.53 6.15 -6.22
C ILE A 114 -8.86 6.45 -5.54
N LEU A 115 -8.96 7.65 -4.97
CA LEU A 115 -10.17 8.16 -4.34
C LEU A 115 -11.23 8.51 -5.39
N ASN A 116 -12.47 8.08 -5.14
CA ASN A 116 -13.63 8.53 -5.90
C ASN A 116 -13.84 10.05 -5.74
N GLU A 117 -14.55 10.66 -6.67
CA GLU A 117 -14.75 12.13 -6.72
C GLU A 117 -15.41 12.69 -5.45
N ASP A 118 -16.33 11.93 -4.85
CA ASP A 118 -17.09 12.26 -3.64
C ASP A 118 -16.31 12.06 -2.33
N ILE A 119 -15.12 11.48 -2.39
CA ILE A 119 -14.26 11.25 -1.22
C ILE A 119 -13.16 12.33 -1.18
N ASP A 120 -13.26 13.21 -0.19
CA ASP A 120 -12.24 14.22 0.13
C ASP A 120 -10.98 13.60 0.78
N TYR A 121 -9.95 14.42 0.99
CA TYR A 121 -8.69 13.96 1.59
C TYR A 121 -8.83 13.59 3.07
N ILE A 122 -9.76 14.20 3.80
CA ILE A 122 -10.00 13.93 5.22
C ILE A 122 -10.50 12.49 5.36
N LYS A 123 -11.60 12.16 4.69
CA LYS A 123 -12.14 10.80 4.62
C LYS A 123 -11.10 9.84 4.05
N GLY A 124 -10.48 10.21 2.92
CA GLY A 124 -9.49 9.38 2.24
C GLY A 124 -8.30 9.00 3.12
N SER A 125 -7.90 9.86 4.06
CA SER A 125 -6.70 9.65 4.88
C SER A 125 -6.81 8.48 5.87
N VAL A 126 -8.03 8.02 6.14
CA VAL A 126 -8.37 6.98 7.13
C VAL A 126 -9.07 5.76 6.49
N LEU A 127 -8.96 5.59 5.17
CA LEU A 127 -9.58 4.48 4.42
C LEU A 127 -8.70 3.24 4.27
N MET A 128 -7.45 3.24 4.75
CA MET A 128 -6.56 2.11 4.54
C MET A 128 -6.52 1.20 5.76
N ARG A 129 -5.88 1.63 6.84
CA ARG A 129 -5.45 0.74 7.92
C ARG A 129 -6.62 0.06 8.63
N ASN A 130 -7.51 0.81 9.28
CA ASN A 130 -8.65 0.21 10.00
C ASN A 130 -9.57 -0.59 9.06
N PRO A 131 -10.01 -0.06 7.89
CA PRO A 131 -10.89 -0.80 7.00
C PRO A 131 -10.25 -2.07 6.42
N LEU A 132 -8.98 -2.03 6.05
CA LEU A 132 -8.27 -3.23 5.57
C LEU A 132 -8.09 -4.27 6.67
N THR A 133 -7.93 -3.87 7.94
CA THR A 133 -7.92 -4.82 9.08
C THR A 133 -9.26 -5.55 9.21
N VAL A 134 -10.38 -4.84 9.10
CA VAL A 134 -11.72 -5.46 9.10
C VAL A 134 -11.88 -6.44 7.94
N LEU A 135 -11.46 -6.05 6.73
CA LEU A 135 -11.53 -6.93 5.56
C LEU A 135 -10.60 -8.14 5.67
N MET A 136 -9.43 -7.99 6.30
CA MET A 136 -8.54 -9.10 6.62
C MET A 136 -9.22 -10.10 7.56
N ILE A 137 -9.79 -9.62 8.67
CA ILE A 137 -10.52 -10.45 9.64
C ILE A 137 -11.66 -11.19 8.91
N ASN A 138 -12.45 -10.46 8.14
CA ASN A 138 -13.57 -11.01 7.38
C ASN A 138 -13.14 -12.06 6.34
N GLU A 139 -12.03 -11.89 5.64
CA GLU A 139 -11.54 -12.91 4.70
C GLU A 139 -11.20 -14.22 5.43
N HIS A 140 -10.64 -14.15 6.63
CA HIS A 140 -10.36 -15.35 7.42
C HIS A 140 -11.63 -15.99 7.98
N ILE A 141 -12.58 -15.20 8.48
CA ILE A 141 -13.91 -15.68 8.90
C ILE A 141 -14.59 -16.45 7.76
N ASN A 142 -14.60 -15.88 6.56
CA ASN A 142 -15.22 -16.50 5.39
C ASN A 142 -14.49 -17.78 4.95
N ASN A 143 -13.15 -17.78 4.97
CA ASN A 143 -12.36 -18.97 4.63
C ASN A 143 -12.62 -20.14 5.59
N GLN A 144 -12.84 -19.85 6.87
CA GLN A 144 -13.21 -20.85 7.87
C GLN A 144 -14.72 -21.12 7.96
N LYS A 145 -15.55 -20.37 7.22
CA LYS A 145 -17.01 -20.45 7.21
C LYS A 145 -17.64 -20.25 8.60
N LEU A 146 -17.06 -19.35 9.40
CA LEU A 146 -17.57 -19.07 10.74
C LEU A 146 -18.89 -18.30 10.63
N LYS A 147 -19.82 -18.62 11.52
CA LYS A 147 -21.12 -17.92 11.62
C LYS A 147 -21.21 -17.04 12.86
N ALA A 148 -20.38 -17.32 13.85
CA ALA A 148 -20.45 -16.73 15.16
C ALA A 148 -19.07 -16.47 15.75
N ILE A 149 -18.89 -15.29 16.35
CA ILE A 149 -17.65 -14.86 17.00
C ILE A 149 -17.95 -14.13 18.32
N ILE A 150 -16.94 -14.04 19.16
CA ILE A 150 -16.86 -13.08 20.28
C ILE A 150 -15.89 -11.98 19.85
N HIS A 151 -16.20 -10.74 20.16
CA HIS A 151 -15.30 -9.61 19.96
C HIS A 151 -15.13 -8.89 21.30
N ILE A 152 -13.89 -8.82 21.78
CA ILE A 152 -13.53 -7.97 22.92
C ILE A 152 -13.38 -6.56 22.37
N VAL A 153 -14.37 -5.72 22.66
CA VAL A 153 -14.52 -4.41 22.02
C VAL A 153 -13.76 -3.36 22.82
N ASP A 154 -12.96 -2.57 22.12
CA ASP A 154 -12.45 -1.29 22.62
C ASP A 154 -13.28 -0.12 22.05
N SER A 155 -13.25 1.04 22.72
CA SER A 155 -13.95 2.24 22.27
C SER A 155 -13.38 2.84 20.96
N SER A 156 -12.35 2.21 20.39
CA SER A 156 -11.64 2.71 19.22
C SER A 156 -12.51 2.64 17.96
N ASN A 157 -12.15 3.47 16.99
CA ASN A 157 -12.70 3.42 15.64
C ASN A 157 -12.66 2.00 15.02
N LEU A 158 -11.58 1.23 15.23
CA LEU A 158 -11.47 -0.11 14.68
C LEU A 158 -12.44 -1.08 15.38
N GLY A 159 -12.54 -1.01 16.71
CA GLY A 159 -13.50 -1.78 17.50
C GLY A 159 -14.93 -1.54 17.00
N LYS A 160 -15.34 -0.26 16.91
CA LYS A 160 -16.64 0.16 16.35
C LYS A 160 -16.85 -0.34 14.91
N MET A 161 -15.83 -0.32 14.05
CA MET A 161 -15.93 -0.80 12.66
C MET A 161 -16.15 -2.32 12.58
N ILE A 162 -15.47 -3.12 13.40
CA ILE A 162 -15.67 -4.58 13.45
C ILE A 162 -17.12 -4.89 13.84
N VAL A 163 -17.64 -4.17 14.83
CA VAL A 163 -19.02 -4.29 15.30
C VAL A 163 -20.03 -3.94 14.19
N LYS A 164 -19.84 -2.81 13.50
CA LYS A 164 -20.67 -2.40 12.35
C LYS A 164 -20.60 -3.42 11.21
N TRP A 165 -19.41 -3.98 10.96
CA TRP A 165 -19.21 -4.99 9.92
C TRP A 165 -19.95 -6.30 10.24
N CYS A 166 -19.89 -6.79 11.47
CA CYS A 166 -20.59 -8.02 11.86
C CYS A 166 -22.10 -7.88 11.66
N ASN A 167 -22.68 -6.73 12.03
CA ASN A 167 -24.07 -6.42 11.75
C ASN A 167 -24.38 -6.42 10.25
N PHE A 168 -23.57 -5.71 9.46
CA PHE A 168 -23.76 -5.60 8.02
C PHE A 168 -23.65 -6.96 7.32
N SER A 169 -22.75 -7.83 7.79
CA SER A 169 -22.47 -9.14 7.19
C SER A 169 -23.27 -10.29 7.79
N SER A 170 -24.17 -10.02 8.74
CA SER A 170 -24.99 -11.04 9.44
C SER A 170 -24.14 -12.13 10.11
N ILE A 171 -23.00 -11.73 10.69
CA ILE A 171 -22.20 -12.59 11.57
C ILE A 171 -22.70 -12.39 12.99
N ASP A 172 -23.11 -13.47 13.67
CA ASP A 172 -23.52 -13.40 15.06
C ASP A 172 -22.32 -13.05 15.95
N CYS A 173 -22.33 -11.86 16.53
CA CYS A 173 -21.22 -11.35 17.34
C CYS A 173 -21.66 -11.12 18.78
N ILE A 174 -20.95 -11.72 19.73
CA ILE A 174 -21.03 -11.37 21.16
C ILE A 174 -19.99 -10.26 21.40
N ASN A 175 -20.45 -9.06 21.70
CA ASN A 175 -19.60 -7.90 21.93
C ASN A 175 -19.34 -7.75 23.43
N ILE A 176 -18.10 -7.89 23.88
CA ILE A 176 -17.75 -7.79 25.29
C ILE A 176 -16.99 -6.48 25.51
N VAL A 177 -17.51 -5.61 26.36
CA VAL A 177 -16.88 -4.34 26.75
C VAL A 177 -16.33 -4.40 28.17
N LYS A 178 -15.33 -3.57 28.45
CA LYS A 178 -14.72 -3.49 29.80
C LYS A 178 -15.51 -2.63 30.76
N LYS A 179 -16.08 -1.52 30.27
CA LYS A 179 -16.78 -0.53 31.11
C LYS A 179 -18.21 -0.32 30.65
N LYS A 180 -19.09 0.03 31.59
CA LYS A 180 -20.51 0.30 31.28
C LYS A 180 -20.71 1.46 30.31
N ASN A 181 -19.81 2.45 30.29
CA ASN A 181 -19.91 3.57 29.37
C ASN A 181 -19.78 3.13 27.90
N ASP A 182 -18.92 2.13 27.63
CA ASP A 182 -18.68 1.61 26.28
C ASP A 182 -19.89 0.83 25.74
N GLU A 183 -20.70 0.25 26.62
CA GLU A 183 -21.95 -0.44 26.26
C GLU A 183 -22.93 0.52 25.58
N ASN A 184 -23.09 1.73 26.12
CA ASN A 184 -23.99 2.74 25.55
C ASN A 184 -23.59 3.10 24.12
N LEU A 185 -22.28 3.22 23.85
CA LEU A 185 -21.77 3.49 22.51
C LEU A 185 -22.14 2.37 21.52
N LEU A 186 -22.15 1.11 21.96
CA LEU A 186 -22.53 -0.02 21.12
C LEU A 186 -24.05 -0.11 20.92
N VAL A 187 -24.83 0.24 21.94
CA VAL A 187 -26.29 0.33 21.82
C VAL A 187 -26.68 1.39 20.78
N ASP A 188 -26.03 2.55 20.79
CA ASP A 188 -26.30 3.65 19.85
C ASP A 188 -26.04 3.28 18.38
N ILE A 189 -25.11 2.35 18.11
CA ILE A 189 -24.87 1.80 16.76
C ILE A 189 -25.75 0.57 16.45
N GLY A 190 -26.76 0.30 17.29
CA GLY A 190 -27.80 -0.70 17.08
C GLY A 190 -27.45 -2.12 17.51
N GLN A 191 -26.48 -2.31 18.41
CA GLN A 191 -26.12 -3.64 18.92
C GLN A 191 -27.00 -4.09 20.07
N THR A 192 -27.35 -5.38 20.06
CA THR A 192 -28.14 -6.01 21.13
C THR A 192 -27.37 -7.07 21.90
N ASN A 193 -26.34 -7.66 21.30
CA ASN A 193 -25.55 -8.73 21.89
C ASN A 193 -24.31 -8.13 22.58
N ILE A 194 -24.52 -7.39 23.66
CA ILE A 194 -23.46 -6.72 24.41
C ILE A 194 -23.39 -7.29 25.83
N LEU A 195 -22.18 -7.53 26.31
CA LEU A 195 -21.88 -7.91 27.70
C LEU A 195 -20.84 -6.95 28.26
N CYS A 196 -20.97 -6.57 29.52
CA CYS A 196 -20.00 -5.74 30.21
C CYS A 196 -19.32 -6.54 31.33
N PHE A 197 -17.99 -6.52 31.41
CA PHE A 197 -17.25 -7.19 32.49
C PHE A 197 -17.60 -6.65 33.90
N GLU A 198 -18.11 -5.42 34.01
CA GLU A 198 -18.54 -4.82 35.28
C GLU A 198 -19.92 -5.31 35.76
N ASP A 199 -20.69 -5.98 34.91
CA ASP A 199 -22.01 -6.48 35.27
C ASP A 199 -21.89 -7.64 36.29
N LEU A 200 -22.62 -7.55 37.41
CA LEU A 200 -22.61 -8.57 38.46
C LEU A 200 -23.05 -9.96 37.97
N ASP A 201 -23.88 -9.98 36.93
CA ASP A 201 -24.41 -11.19 36.29
C ASP A 201 -23.67 -11.54 34.98
N PHE A 202 -22.50 -10.94 34.71
CA PHE A 202 -21.70 -11.17 33.50
C PHE A 202 -21.52 -12.66 33.21
N ASN A 203 -21.06 -13.45 34.18
CA ASN A 203 -20.77 -14.88 33.97
C ASN A 203 -22.03 -15.67 33.56
N ILE A 204 -23.18 -15.34 34.13
CA ILE A 204 -24.45 -16.04 33.83
C ILE A 204 -24.87 -15.71 32.40
N LYS A 205 -24.95 -14.41 32.07
CA LYS A 205 -25.31 -13.95 30.72
C LYS A 205 -24.33 -14.45 29.65
N PHE A 206 -23.03 -14.47 29.97
CA PHE A 206 -21.98 -14.95 29.09
C PHE A 206 -22.21 -16.42 28.73
N GLN A 207 -22.42 -17.30 29.73
CA GLN A 207 -22.68 -18.72 29.46
C GLN A 207 -23.96 -18.92 28.64
N GLU A 208 -25.05 -18.23 28.98
CA GLU A 208 -26.30 -18.30 28.20
C GLU A 208 -26.11 -17.91 26.73
N MET A 209 -25.34 -16.85 26.45
CA MET A 209 -25.06 -16.41 25.09
C MET A 209 -24.12 -17.36 24.34
N VAL A 210 -23.08 -17.88 25.01
CA VAL A 210 -22.12 -18.82 24.43
C VAL A 210 -22.81 -20.13 24.06
N GLU A 211 -23.68 -20.66 24.91
CA GLU A 211 -24.48 -21.85 24.60
C GLU A 211 -25.42 -21.63 23.41
N LYS A 212 -26.02 -20.44 23.32
CA LYS A 212 -26.96 -20.09 22.24
C LYS A 212 -26.27 -19.88 20.88
N ILE A 213 -25.15 -19.17 20.87
CA ILE A 213 -24.49 -18.68 19.65
C ILE A 213 -23.35 -19.62 19.20
N HIS A 214 -22.73 -20.32 20.15
CA HIS A 214 -21.63 -21.26 19.92
C HIS A 214 -20.46 -20.67 19.11
N PRO A 215 -19.82 -19.59 19.60
CA PRO A 215 -18.81 -18.85 18.86
C PRO A 215 -17.55 -19.68 18.62
N ALA A 216 -16.99 -19.60 17.42
CA ALA A 216 -15.79 -20.33 17.05
C ALA A 216 -14.50 -19.54 17.35
N TRP A 217 -14.59 -18.21 17.32
CA TRP A 217 -13.47 -17.29 17.52
C TRP A 217 -13.74 -16.30 18.64
N ILE A 218 -12.71 -15.94 19.39
CA ILE A 218 -12.62 -14.71 20.17
C ILE A 218 -11.66 -13.80 19.44
N ILE A 219 -12.10 -12.61 19.06
CA ILE A 219 -11.26 -11.61 18.44
C ILE A 219 -10.94 -10.55 19.50
N ASP A 220 -9.65 -10.33 19.74
CA ASP A 220 -9.17 -9.29 20.63
C ASP A 220 -8.04 -8.52 19.96
N ARG A 221 -7.91 -7.25 20.33
CA ARG A 221 -6.87 -6.39 19.77
C ARG A 221 -5.50 -6.91 20.17
N PHE A 222 -5.24 -7.06 21.47
CA PHE A 222 -3.92 -7.35 22.04
C PHE A 222 -3.76 -8.78 22.58
N GLY A 223 -4.83 -9.54 22.77
CA GLY A 223 -4.80 -10.87 23.38
C GLY A 223 -4.44 -10.84 24.87
N GLU A 224 -4.92 -9.84 25.60
CA GLU A 224 -4.58 -9.63 27.02
C GLU A 224 -5.43 -10.51 27.97
N ASN A 225 -5.25 -10.29 29.28
CA ASN A 225 -5.92 -11.04 30.35
C ASN A 225 -7.43 -11.18 30.17
N ASP A 226 -8.10 -10.17 29.63
CA ASP A 226 -9.56 -10.21 29.47
C ASP A 226 -9.99 -11.20 28.38
N ALA A 227 -9.24 -11.31 27.28
CA ALA A 227 -9.48 -12.30 26.26
C ALA A 227 -9.19 -13.73 26.77
N LEU A 228 -8.17 -13.90 27.62
CA LEU A 228 -7.85 -15.17 28.25
C LEU A 228 -8.93 -15.61 29.24
N LYS A 229 -9.44 -14.69 30.09
CA LYS A 229 -10.58 -14.98 30.99
C LYS A 229 -11.80 -15.45 30.20
N VAL A 230 -12.10 -14.83 29.07
CA VAL A 230 -13.21 -15.25 28.20
C VAL A 230 -12.95 -16.64 27.64
N LEU A 231 -11.74 -16.89 27.13
CA LEU A 231 -11.36 -18.19 26.58
C LEU A 231 -11.42 -19.33 27.61
N GLU A 232 -11.01 -19.07 28.87
CA GLU A 232 -11.05 -20.02 29.99
C GLU A 232 -12.48 -20.49 30.34
N ASN A 233 -13.48 -19.66 30.03
CA ASN A 233 -14.88 -19.92 30.34
C ASN A 233 -15.65 -20.52 29.15
N ILE A 234 -14.98 -21.01 28.10
CA ILE A 234 -15.61 -21.69 26.97
C ILE A 234 -15.21 -23.17 26.97
N GLU A 235 -16.22 -24.05 26.99
CA GLU A 235 -16.00 -25.51 27.08
C GLU A 235 -15.78 -26.19 25.72
N HIS A 236 -16.20 -25.56 24.61
CA HIS A 236 -16.00 -26.09 23.25
C HIS A 236 -14.79 -25.48 22.55
N LYS A 237 -14.45 -26.01 21.37
CA LYS A 237 -13.31 -25.52 20.58
C LYS A 237 -13.53 -24.06 20.18
N CYS A 238 -12.72 -23.17 20.75
CA CYS A 238 -12.70 -21.75 20.43
C CYS A 238 -11.25 -21.28 20.24
N GLU A 239 -11.02 -20.42 19.25
CA GLU A 239 -9.71 -19.90 18.89
C GLU A 239 -9.61 -18.42 19.24
N LEU A 240 -8.52 -18.01 19.92
CA LEU A 240 -8.23 -16.61 20.19
C LEU A 240 -7.46 -16.02 19.01
N VAL A 241 -8.03 -15.01 18.36
CA VAL A 241 -7.49 -14.31 17.21
C VAL A 241 -7.07 -12.91 17.61
N VAL A 242 -5.77 -12.65 17.49
CA VAL A 242 -5.15 -11.36 17.82
C VAL A 242 -4.73 -10.66 16.54
N TYR A 243 -5.09 -9.38 16.40
CA TYR A 243 -4.84 -8.62 15.17
C TYR A 243 -3.95 -7.38 15.35
N GLU A 244 -3.63 -6.95 16.58
CA GLU A 244 -2.60 -5.94 16.88
C GLU A 244 -1.78 -6.33 18.12
N GLY A 245 -0.49 -6.62 17.99
CA GLY A 245 0.35 -6.94 19.16
C GLY A 245 1.77 -7.36 18.78
N ASN A 246 2.70 -7.27 19.72
CA ASN A 246 4.09 -7.69 19.50
C ASN A 246 4.26 -9.15 19.93
N THR A 247 4.90 -9.97 19.08
CA THR A 247 5.14 -11.40 19.36
C THR A 247 6.06 -11.63 20.56
N SER A 248 6.78 -10.60 21.02
CA SER A 248 7.78 -10.68 22.10
C SER A 248 7.23 -10.49 23.52
N SER A 249 6.00 -10.00 23.69
CA SER A 249 5.41 -9.78 25.03
C SER A 249 4.52 -10.93 25.52
N TYR A 250 4.27 -11.94 24.68
CA TYR A 250 3.38 -13.06 25.02
C TYR A 250 4.17 -14.37 25.09
N HIS A 251 4.84 -14.57 26.22
CA HIS A 251 5.11 -15.94 26.69
C HIS A 251 3.84 -16.48 27.33
N CYS A 252 2.87 -16.89 26.52
CA CYS A 252 1.72 -17.63 27.02
C CYS A 252 2.17 -19.09 27.22
N THR A 253 2.79 -19.38 28.36
CA THR A 253 3.09 -20.75 28.82
C THR A 253 1.84 -21.46 29.37
N ALA A 254 0.67 -20.82 29.31
CA ALA A 254 -0.58 -21.37 29.79
C ALA A 254 -1.70 -21.11 28.78
N VAL A 255 -1.77 -21.91 27.71
CA VAL A 255 -3.07 -22.19 27.10
C VAL A 255 -3.76 -23.17 28.05
N PRO A 256 -4.85 -22.77 28.74
CA PRO A 256 -5.38 -23.54 29.88
C PRO A 256 -5.88 -24.94 29.50
N ASN A 257 -6.35 -25.11 28.26
CA ASN A 257 -6.97 -26.34 27.76
C ASN A 257 -6.34 -26.81 26.44
N SER A 258 -6.18 -28.12 26.28
CA SER A 258 -5.52 -28.77 25.12
C SER A 258 -6.21 -28.59 23.75
N HIS A 259 -7.30 -27.82 23.69
CA HIS A 259 -8.16 -27.67 22.51
C HIS A 259 -8.17 -26.24 21.93
N SER A 260 -7.62 -25.26 22.64
CA SER A 260 -7.63 -23.85 22.23
C SER A 260 -6.34 -23.46 21.51
N GLN A 261 -6.44 -22.57 20.52
CA GLN A 261 -5.31 -22.07 19.73
C GLN A 261 -5.29 -20.54 19.76
N ILE A 262 -4.09 -19.96 19.64
CA ILE A 262 -3.91 -18.52 19.47
C ILE A 262 -3.38 -18.28 18.06
N THR A 263 -4.10 -17.47 17.29
CA THR A 263 -3.73 -17.09 15.92
C THR A 263 -3.48 -15.59 15.83
N TYR A 264 -2.40 -15.23 15.15
CA TYR A 264 -2.02 -13.84 14.93
C TYR A 264 -2.27 -13.44 13.47
N LEU A 265 -3.07 -12.38 13.27
CA LEU A 265 -3.32 -11.82 11.94
C LEU A 265 -2.40 -10.62 11.70
N ASN A 266 -1.58 -10.70 10.66
CA ASN A 266 -0.64 -9.64 10.29
C ASN A 266 -1.12 -8.91 9.02
N LEU A 267 -1.55 -7.65 9.18
CA LEU A 267 -2.07 -6.82 8.09
C LEU A 267 -1.08 -6.68 6.93
N LYS A 268 0.21 -6.44 7.23
CA LYS A 268 1.26 -6.29 6.20
C LYS A 268 1.41 -7.56 5.36
N GLN A 269 1.54 -8.71 6.02
CA GLN A 269 1.71 -10.00 5.33
C GLN A 269 0.47 -10.37 4.52
N TRP A 270 -0.73 -10.15 5.06
CA TRP A 270 -1.98 -10.40 4.33
C TRP A 270 -2.08 -9.47 3.12
N PHE A 271 -1.87 -8.17 3.30
CA PHE A 271 -1.99 -7.18 2.22
C PHE A 271 -0.99 -7.42 1.08
N GLN A 272 0.23 -7.83 1.39
CA GLN A 272 1.26 -8.15 0.38
C GLN A 272 0.88 -9.35 -0.48
N LYS A 273 0.14 -10.33 0.06
CA LYS A 273 -0.34 -11.52 -0.67
C LYS A 273 -1.57 -11.26 -1.55
N LEU A 274 -2.23 -10.11 -1.42
CA LEU A 274 -3.38 -9.78 -2.26
C LEU A 274 -2.99 -9.53 -3.71
N SER A 275 -3.81 -10.03 -4.65
CA SER A 275 -3.71 -9.66 -6.06
C SER A 275 -4.17 -8.23 -6.29
N SER A 276 -3.75 -7.61 -7.40
CA SER A 276 -4.18 -6.25 -7.78
C SER A 276 -5.71 -6.15 -7.89
N TYR A 277 -6.36 -7.19 -8.41
CA TYR A 277 -7.82 -7.28 -8.48
C TYR A 277 -8.47 -7.26 -7.10
N LYS A 278 -8.00 -8.09 -6.15
CA LYS A 278 -8.54 -8.12 -4.78
C LYS A 278 -8.36 -6.76 -4.09
N ARG A 279 -7.17 -6.13 -4.22
CA ARG A 279 -6.92 -4.78 -3.67
C ARG A 279 -7.92 -3.76 -4.19
N ARG A 280 -8.13 -3.72 -5.51
CA ARG A 280 -9.10 -2.81 -6.15
C ARG A 280 -10.52 -3.07 -5.67
N LYS A 281 -10.94 -4.34 -5.60
CA LYS A 281 -12.27 -4.74 -5.12
C LYS A 281 -12.50 -4.30 -3.67
N TYR A 282 -11.55 -4.58 -2.79
CA TYR A 282 -11.62 -4.16 -1.38
C TYR A 282 -11.67 -2.65 -1.23
N PHE A 283 -10.84 -1.92 -1.96
CA PHE A 283 -10.86 -0.46 -1.87
C PHE A 283 -12.16 0.16 -2.41
N GLN A 284 -12.71 -0.39 -3.50
CA GLN A 284 -14.03 0.02 -4.00
C GLN A 284 -15.13 -0.26 -2.98
N GLN A 285 -15.05 -1.40 -2.28
CA GLN A 285 -15.98 -1.74 -1.22
C GLN A 285 -15.87 -0.79 -0.02
N ILE A 286 -14.64 -0.45 0.39
CA ILE A 286 -14.39 0.48 1.49
C ILE A 286 -15.04 1.84 1.22
N GLN A 287 -14.79 2.40 0.04
CA GLN A 287 -15.35 3.71 -0.33
C GLN A 287 -16.89 3.70 -0.45
N LYS A 288 -17.48 2.57 -0.89
CA LYS A 288 -18.93 2.43 -1.03
C LYS A 288 -19.65 2.24 0.31
N LEU A 289 -19.03 1.52 1.25
CA LEU A 289 -19.61 1.20 2.55
C LEU A 289 -19.17 2.22 3.62
N SER A 290 -19.34 3.50 3.32
CA SER A 290 -18.91 4.61 4.20
C SER A 290 -19.58 4.58 5.57
N PHE A 291 -20.80 4.03 5.69
CA PHE A 291 -21.48 3.86 6.98
C PHE A 291 -20.80 2.80 7.88
N VAL A 292 -20.16 1.78 7.29
CA VAL A 292 -19.39 0.77 8.05
C VAL A 292 -18.01 1.30 8.35
N PHE A 293 -17.34 1.86 7.35
CA PHE A 293 -15.96 2.31 7.40
C PHE A 293 -15.82 3.80 7.73
N SER A 294 -16.81 4.37 8.42
CA SER A 294 -16.73 5.73 8.95
C SER A 294 -15.73 5.79 10.09
N ASN A 295 -14.89 6.82 10.11
CA ASN A 295 -14.08 7.13 11.28
C ASN A 295 -14.63 8.38 11.96
N ASP A 296 -14.76 8.33 13.28
CA ASP A 296 -14.98 9.50 14.11
C ASP A 296 -13.68 10.31 14.09
N ILE A 297 -13.76 11.61 13.79
CA ILE A 297 -12.61 12.53 13.73
C ILE A 297 -12.72 13.47 14.92
N SER A 298 -11.69 13.49 15.75
CA SER A 298 -11.64 14.33 16.95
C SER A 298 -11.04 15.71 16.72
N GLY A 299 -10.26 15.86 15.63
CA GLY A 299 -9.66 17.13 15.30
C GLY A 299 -8.74 17.04 14.10
N ILE A 300 -8.58 18.17 13.43
CA ILE A 300 -7.69 18.36 12.30
C ILE A 300 -6.78 19.52 12.64
N PHE A 301 -5.49 19.26 12.71
CA PHE A 301 -4.49 20.23 13.12
C PHE A 301 -3.58 20.57 11.95
N PRO A 302 -3.29 21.85 11.68
CA PRO A 302 -2.19 22.18 10.77
C PRO A 302 -0.88 21.55 11.28
N ALA A 303 -0.03 21.11 10.36
CA ALA A 303 1.17 20.34 10.69
C ALA A 303 2.11 21.02 11.70
N HIS A 304 2.14 22.36 11.76
CA HIS A 304 2.97 23.08 12.73
C HIS A 304 2.47 22.95 14.18
N LEU A 305 1.18 22.64 14.41
CA LEU A 305 0.58 22.36 15.72
C LEU A 305 0.61 20.87 16.09
N TYR A 306 1.54 20.10 15.53
CA TYR A 306 1.65 18.66 15.76
C TYR A 306 1.79 18.27 17.24
N LYS A 307 2.36 19.14 18.09
CA LYS A 307 2.48 18.87 19.54
C LYS A 307 1.10 18.79 20.20
N ASP A 308 0.22 19.72 19.87
CA ASP A 308 -1.16 19.75 20.37
C ASP A 308 -1.95 18.57 19.81
N ALA A 309 -1.79 18.31 18.50
CA ALA A 309 -2.39 17.15 17.85
C ALA A 309 -1.99 15.82 18.53
N ILE A 310 -0.71 15.66 18.88
CA ILE A 310 -0.20 14.48 19.59
C ILE A 310 -0.74 14.44 21.02
N SER A 311 -0.90 15.58 21.69
CA SER A 311 -1.48 15.65 23.04
C SER A 311 -2.91 15.10 23.02
N VAL A 312 -3.76 15.65 22.14
CA VAL A 312 -5.15 15.19 21.97
C VAL A 312 -5.21 13.73 21.54
N ALA A 313 -4.34 13.29 20.62
CA ALA A 313 -4.30 11.91 20.16
C ALA A 313 -3.93 10.89 21.27
N LYS A 314 -3.29 11.34 22.35
CA LYS A 314 -2.88 10.50 23.49
C LYS A 314 -3.84 10.58 24.68
N GLU A 315 -4.84 11.45 24.64
CA GLU A 315 -5.83 11.56 25.72
C GLU A 315 -6.61 10.25 25.87
N PRO A 316 -6.71 9.67 27.09
CA PRO A 316 -7.42 8.41 27.30
C PRO A 316 -8.91 8.44 26.94
N GLU A 317 -9.53 9.61 26.96
CA GLU A 317 -10.95 9.83 26.63
C GLU A 317 -11.18 10.13 25.15
N ASN A 318 -10.11 10.27 24.36
CA ASN A 318 -10.22 10.56 22.94
C ASN A 318 -10.46 9.28 22.12
N ASP A 319 -11.71 9.06 21.71
CA ASP A 319 -12.11 7.88 20.92
C ASP A 319 -12.00 8.07 19.40
N GLY A 320 -11.78 9.29 18.92
CA GLY A 320 -11.71 9.61 17.49
C GLY A 320 -10.28 9.81 16.95
N ARG A 321 -10.17 9.90 15.62
CA ARG A 321 -8.92 10.10 14.91
C ARG A 321 -8.53 11.57 14.91
N VAL A 322 -7.28 11.83 15.28
CA VAL A 322 -6.64 13.14 15.09
C VAL A 322 -5.87 13.15 13.79
N LEU A 323 -6.06 14.19 12.99
CA LEU A 323 -5.47 14.34 11.67
C LEU A 323 -4.51 15.53 11.61
N LEU A 324 -3.46 15.41 10.80
CA LEU A 324 -2.52 16.47 10.47
C LEU A 324 -2.79 16.94 9.03
N HIS A 325 -2.98 18.25 8.86
CA HIS A 325 -3.04 18.90 7.56
C HIS A 325 -1.64 19.33 7.12
N ILE A 326 -1.13 18.68 6.07
CA ILE A 326 0.25 18.81 5.61
C ILE A 326 0.40 19.81 4.44
N GLY A 327 -0.57 19.89 3.52
CA GLY A 327 -0.44 20.53 2.20
C GLY A 327 -0.36 22.07 2.11
N GLU A 328 -0.44 22.78 3.25
CA GLU A 328 -0.47 24.24 3.50
C GLU A 328 -1.73 25.09 3.19
N ASP A 329 -1.79 26.22 3.92
CA ASP A 329 -2.82 27.23 4.20
C ASP A 329 -4.25 26.72 4.46
N ILE A 330 -4.53 26.44 5.75
CA ILE A 330 -5.89 26.46 6.25
C ILE A 330 -6.41 27.88 6.00
N LYS A 331 -7.39 28.05 5.10
CA LYS A 331 -8.25 29.24 5.18
C LYS A 331 -8.81 29.27 6.58
N GLU A 332 -8.65 30.39 7.29
CA GLU A 332 -9.12 30.61 8.67
C GLU A 332 -10.56 30.10 8.90
N ASP A 333 -11.36 30.03 7.82
CA ASP A 333 -12.73 29.52 7.77
C ASP A 333 -12.92 28.00 8.04
N ILE A 334 -11.87 27.15 8.10
CA ILE A 334 -11.96 25.70 8.42
C ILE A 334 -11.33 25.39 9.80
N ILE A 335 -11.24 26.38 10.68
CA ILE A 335 -10.81 26.20 12.06
C ILE A 335 -12.06 26.00 12.94
N GLU A 336 -12.48 24.76 13.19
CA GLU A 336 -13.23 24.45 14.42
C GLU A 336 -12.22 24.16 15.53
N ILE A 337 -11.61 25.22 16.08
CA ILE A 337 -10.76 25.18 17.28
C ILE A 337 -11.26 26.28 18.22
N PHE A 338 -11.51 25.90 19.48
CA PHE A 338 -11.82 26.81 20.59
C PHE A 338 -10.61 27.77 20.84
N GLU A 339 -10.87 29.08 20.94
CA GLU A 339 -9.90 30.18 21.21
C GLU A 339 -9.10 29.93 22.51
N ALA A 340 -7.86 30.39 22.80
CA ALA A 340 -6.95 31.49 22.38
C ALA A 340 -5.52 31.14 22.95
N PRO A 341 -4.46 32.00 23.00
CA PRO A 341 -4.25 33.36 22.47
C PRO A 341 -3.00 33.51 21.56
N GLU A 342 -2.92 34.68 20.93
CA GLU A 342 -1.86 35.14 20.02
C GLU A 342 -0.46 35.18 20.66
N GLU A 343 0.58 34.88 19.87
CA GLU A 343 1.74 35.77 19.75
C GLU A 343 2.65 35.47 18.53
N ASN A 344 3.02 36.57 17.87
CA ASN A 344 3.95 36.81 16.78
C ASN A 344 5.13 35.83 16.55
N SER A 345 5.42 35.51 15.28
CA SER A 345 6.78 35.73 14.74
C SER A 345 6.81 35.84 13.20
N SER A 346 7.78 36.63 12.74
CA SER A 346 7.94 37.26 11.43
C SER A 346 8.49 36.35 10.32
N PHE A 347 8.00 36.58 9.10
CA PHE A 347 8.46 36.05 7.82
C PHE A 347 9.91 36.44 7.48
N ILE A 348 10.64 35.52 6.82
CA ILE A 348 11.87 35.81 6.06
C ILE A 348 11.61 35.45 4.60
N SER A 349 11.98 36.36 3.70
CA SER A 349 11.76 36.34 2.25
C SER A 349 12.74 35.45 1.48
N GLU A 350 12.25 34.83 0.41
CA GLU A 350 12.98 34.05 -0.59
C GLU A 350 13.70 34.93 -1.63
N GLU A 351 14.97 34.66 -1.92
CA GLU A 351 15.63 34.99 -3.19
C GLU A 351 16.69 33.92 -3.57
N ASP A 352 16.69 33.53 -4.85
CA ASP A 352 17.70 32.87 -5.70
C ASP A 352 17.92 31.34 -5.71
N PHE A 353 17.60 30.69 -6.86
CA PHE A 353 18.54 30.13 -7.87
C PHE A 353 17.78 29.24 -8.89
N ALA A 354 17.65 29.66 -10.16
CA ALA A 354 16.96 28.91 -11.22
C ALA A 354 17.94 28.10 -12.08
N TYR A 355 17.66 26.81 -12.29
CA TYR A 355 18.37 25.93 -13.23
C TYR A 355 17.64 25.90 -14.58
N THR A 356 18.37 25.70 -15.68
CA THR A 356 17.78 25.70 -17.02
C THR A 356 17.31 24.30 -17.43
N GLU A 357 16.25 24.22 -18.24
CA GLU A 357 15.71 22.96 -18.77
C GLU A 357 16.76 22.12 -19.52
N SER A 358 17.75 22.78 -20.13
CA SER A 358 18.88 22.14 -20.84
C SER A 358 19.77 21.31 -19.90
N ASP A 359 20.01 21.79 -18.69
CA ASP A 359 20.90 21.13 -17.72
C ASP A 359 20.28 19.80 -17.21
N GLU A 360 18.96 19.76 -17.08
CA GLU A 360 18.22 18.56 -16.65
C GLU A 360 18.17 17.48 -17.74
N VAL A 361 18.07 17.89 -19.01
CA VAL A 361 18.08 16.97 -20.15
C VAL A 361 19.40 16.19 -20.22
N GLU A 362 20.55 16.89 -20.15
CA GLU A 362 21.86 16.25 -20.18
C GLU A 362 22.05 15.30 -19.00
N ARG A 363 21.65 15.71 -17.79
CA ARG A 363 21.78 14.91 -16.58
C ARG A 363 21.04 13.57 -16.65
N ILE A 364 19.83 13.55 -17.20
CA ILE A 364 19.00 12.34 -17.31
C ILE A 364 19.60 11.36 -18.32
N ILE A 365 20.10 11.87 -19.45
CA ILE A 365 20.75 11.05 -20.47
C ILE A 365 22.03 10.44 -19.91
N GLU A 366 22.90 11.25 -19.28
CA GLU A 366 24.12 10.77 -18.65
C GLU A 366 23.86 9.68 -17.59
N GLN A 367 22.74 9.77 -16.87
CA GLN A 367 22.37 8.78 -15.86
C GLN A 367 22.11 7.41 -16.48
N PHE A 368 21.41 7.36 -17.62
CA PHE A 368 21.24 6.11 -18.36
C PHE A 368 22.60 5.61 -18.90
N GLU A 369 23.40 6.48 -19.52
CA GLU A 369 24.69 6.12 -20.12
C GLU A 369 25.71 5.53 -19.11
N LYS A 370 25.63 5.94 -17.85
CA LYS A 370 26.46 5.40 -16.75
C LYS A 370 25.92 4.10 -16.14
N SER A 371 24.74 3.63 -16.57
CA SER A 371 24.06 2.46 -15.98
C SER A 371 24.48 1.13 -16.62
N LYS A 372 24.18 0.00 -15.97
CA LYS A 372 24.30 -1.32 -16.60
C LYS A 372 23.34 -1.47 -17.77
N GLY A 373 22.17 -0.82 -17.69
CA GLY A 373 21.18 -0.79 -18.76
C GLY A 373 21.75 -0.30 -20.08
N TYR A 374 22.63 0.71 -20.08
CA TYR A 374 23.28 1.19 -21.29
C TYR A 374 24.20 0.14 -21.93
N LEU A 375 24.94 -0.62 -21.13
CA LEU A 375 25.77 -1.73 -21.64
C LEU A 375 24.89 -2.84 -22.25
N ILE A 376 23.74 -3.13 -21.64
CA ILE A 376 22.76 -4.07 -22.18
C ILE A 376 22.19 -3.56 -23.49
N GLU A 377 21.77 -2.29 -23.57
CA GLU A 377 21.26 -1.66 -24.80
C GLU A 377 22.24 -1.82 -25.96
N LYS A 378 23.52 -1.53 -25.74
CA LYS A 378 24.58 -1.67 -26.74
C LYS A 378 24.90 -3.13 -27.11
N SER A 379 24.60 -4.08 -26.23
CA SER A 379 24.80 -5.51 -26.49
C SER A 379 23.66 -6.15 -27.29
N LEU A 380 22.45 -5.57 -27.22
CA LEU A 380 21.28 -6.11 -27.87
C LEU A 380 21.29 -5.80 -29.38
N PRO A 381 20.62 -6.63 -30.21
CA PRO A 381 20.37 -6.28 -31.61
C PRO A 381 19.66 -4.92 -31.71
N LYS A 382 19.87 -4.21 -32.83
CA LYS A 382 19.12 -2.98 -33.11
C LYS A 382 17.62 -3.24 -32.96
N PHE A 383 16.93 -2.32 -32.31
CA PHE A 383 15.50 -2.45 -32.08
C PHE A 383 14.74 -2.47 -33.42
N GLU A 384 13.92 -3.49 -33.60
CA GLU A 384 13.05 -3.63 -34.76
C GLU A 384 11.68 -3.05 -34.44
N TRP A 385 11.35 -1.95 -35.12
CA TRP A 385 10.10 -1.24 -34.88
C TRP A 385 8.87 -2.10 -35.21
N GLY A 386 8.95 -3.03 -36.17
CA GLY A 386 7.77 -3.73 -36.68
C GLY A 386 6.76 -2.78 -37.35
N GLU A 387 5.60 -3.31 -37.74
CA GLU A 387 4.52 -2.51 -38.33
C GLU A 387 3.55 -2.01 -37.26
N TRP A 388 3.34 -0.69 -37.20
CA TRP A 388 2.24 -0.08 -36.47
C TRP A 388 1.68 1.07 -37.30
N THR A 389 0.44 0.93 -37.75
CA THR A 389 -0.28 1.99 -38.43
C THR A 389 -0.98 2.85 -37.40
N THR A 390 -0.46 4.07 -37.19
CA THR A 390 -1.15 5.08 -36.41
C THR A 390 -2.44 5.47 -37.14
N THR A 391 -3.48 5.88 -36.40
CA THR A 391 -4.69 6.47 -37.00
C THR A 391 -4.59 7.99 -37.16
N GLU A 392 -3.50 8.61 -36.70
CA GLU A 392 -3.31 10.06 -36.70
C GLU A 392 -2.25 10.46 -37.73
N SER A 393 -2.66 11.23 -38.74
CA SER A 393 -1.79 11.73 -39.82
C SER A 393 -0.97 12.95 -39.44
N ASP A 394 -1.34 13.63 -38.35
CA ASP A 394 -0.80 14.94 -37.97
C ASP A 394 0.11 14.82 -36.74
N THR A 395 1.24 14.14 -36.91
CA THR A 395 2.30 14.07 -35.91
C THR A 395 3.43 15.07 -36.22
N THR A 396 3.98 15.70 -35.19
CA THR A 396 5.23 16.48 -35.27
C THR A 396 6.35 15.73 -34.57
N GLU A 397 7.57 15.78 -35.09
CA GLU A 397 8.73 15.22 -34.40
C GLU A 397 9.32 16.26 -33.43
N VAL A 398 9.53 15.85 -32.17
CA VAL A 398 10.19 16.67 -31.14
C VAL A 398 11.51 16.01 -30.75
N ASN A 399 12.55 16.83 -30.59
CA ASN A 399 13.87 16.36 -30.19
C ASN A 399 14.12 16.74 -28.72
N LEU A 400 14.47 15.77 -27.89
CA LEU A 400 14.88 15.91 -26.47
C LEU A 400 14.07 16.93 -25.66
N LYS A 401 12.77 16.68 -25.53
CA LYS A 401 11.84 17.46 -24.72
C LYS A 401 11.86 16.99 -23.27
N PHE A 402 12.08 17.92 -22.33
CA PHE A 402 11.91 17.63 -20.90
C PHE A 402 10.42 17.51 -20.56
N MET A 403 10.08 16.47 -19.81
CA MET A 403 8.70 16.10 -19.52
C MET A 403 8.33 16.44 -18.06
N PRO A 404 7.04 16.67 -17.76
CA PRO A 404 6.59 16.98 -16.39
C PRO A 404 6.91 15.91 -15.34
N ASP A 405 7.18 14.67 -15.74
CA ASP A 405 7.61 13.58 -14.86
C ASP A 405 9.14 13.52 -14.63
N ASN A 406 9.87 14.54 -15.08
CA ASN A 406 11.33 14.61 -15.10
C ASN A 406 11.96 13.52 -15.99
N SER A 407 11.30 13.10 -17.05
CA SER A 407 11.93 12.30 -18.11
C SER A 407 12.29 13.17 -19.31
N VAL A 408 13.11 12.65 -20.21
CA VAL A 408 13.41 13.26 -21.50
C VAL A 408 12.80 12.41 -22.59
N TYR A 409 12.02 13.01 -23.48
CA TYR A 409 11.38 12.36 -24.61
C TYR A 409 11.92 12.86 -25.94
N SER A 410 12.11 11.96 -26.90
CA SER A 410 12.45 12.31 -28.29
C SER A 410 11.60 11.44 -29.22
N GLY A 411 10.92 12.03 -30.21
CA GLY A 411 10.10 11.28 -31.15
C GLY A 411 8.84 12.01 -31.61
N GLU A 412 7.91 11.25 -32.14
CA GLU A 412 6.65 11.73 -32.69
C GLU A 412 5.70 12.24 -31.58
N TRP A 413 4.91 13.25 -31.93
CA TRP A 413 4.09 13.99 -30.98
C TRP A 413 2.78 14.40 -31.63
N ALA A 414 1.65 14.15 -30.97
CA ALA A 414 0.33 14.51 -31.44
C ALA A 414 -0.54 14.99 -30.28
N ARG A 415 -1.35 16.04 -30.51
CA ARG A 415 -2.32 16.57 -29.54
C ARG A 415 -1.75 16.75 -28.12
N ASN A 416 -0.55 17.32 -28.02
CA ASN A 416 0.17 17.54 -26.76
C ASN A 416 0.65 16.29 -26.01
N HIS A 417 0.71 15.13 -26.65
CA HIS A 417 1.18 13.88 -26.07
C HIS A 417 2.23 13.20 -26.95
N CYS A 418 3.09 12.38 -26.33
CA CYS A 418 3.94 11.42 -27.05
C CYS A 418 3.06 10.51 -27.92
N HIS A 419 3.42 10.34 -29.18
CA HIS A 419 2.68 9.52 -30.13
C HIS A 419 3.66 8.82 -31.07
N GLY A 420 3.24 7.76 -31.75
CA GLY A 420 4.04 7.19 -32.82
C GLY A 420 5.40 6.68 -32.35
N LYS A 421 6.45 6.81 -33.16
CA LYS A 421 7.79 6.33 -32.80
C LYS A 421 8.47 7.29 -31.82
N GLY A 422 9.02 6.76 -30.73
CA GLY A 422 9.81 7.59 -29.84
C GLY A 422 10.62 6.85 -28.81
N GLU A 423 11.50 7.61 -28.19
CA GLU A 423 12.44 7.21 -27.17
C GLU A 423 12.23 8.05 -25.91
N ARG A 424 12.44 7.43 -24.76
CA ARG A 424 12.28 8.09 -23.47
C ARG A 424 13.35 7.66 -22.49
N PHE A 425 14.07 8.64 -21.97
CA PHE A 425 15.02 8.49 -20.88
C PHE A 425 14.33 8.88 -19.58
N TYR A 426 14.22 7.95 -18.65
CA TYR A 426 13.58 8.19 -17.37
C TYR A 426 14.62 8.66 -16.34
N HIS A 427 14.22 9.52 -15.40
CA HIS A 427 15.10 9.97 -14.33
C HIS A 427 15.61 8.82 -13.42
N ASP A 428 14.99 7.64 -13.46
CA ASP A 428 15.45 6.49 -12.68
C ASP A 428 16.62 5.76 -13.38
N GLY A 429 17.01 6.23 -14.58
CA GLY A 429 18.03 5.64 -15.42
C GLY A 429 17.49 4.54 -16.34
N SER A 430 16.17 4.34 -16.40
CA SER A 430 15.57 3.45 -17.41
C SER A 430 15.50 4.14 -18.77
N TYR A 431 15.49 3.34 -19.82
CA TYR A 431 15.36 3.79 -21.20
C TYR A 431 14.29 2.98 -21.91
N TYR A 432 13.41 3.67 -22.63
CA TYR A 432 12.43 3.04 -23.50
C TYR A 432 12.62 3.49 -24.95
N GLN A 433 12.49 2.56 -25.88
CA GLN A 433 12.40 2.82 -27.32
C GLN A 433 11.26 2.00 -27.89
N GLY A 434 10.28 2.64 -28.55
CA GLY A 434 9.11 1.94 -29.07
C GLY A 434 7.96 2.87 -29.44
N TYR A 435 6.80 2.30 -29.73
CA TYR A 435 5.64 3.10 -30.10
C TYR A 435 4.93 3.73 -28.89
N TRP A 436 4.29 4.86 -29.15
CA TRP A 436 3.52 5.64 -28.22
C TRP A 436 2.12 5.88 -28.78
N ASN A 437 1.12 5.88 -27.90
CA ASN A 437 -0.23 6.29 -28.25
C ASN A 437 -0.79 7.14 -27.10
N ASN A 438 -1.02 8.43 -27.37
CA ASN A 438 -1.55 9.40 -26.40
C ASN A 438 -0.81 9.39 -25.05
N GLY A 439 0.53 9.41 -25.10
CA GLY A 439 1.39 9.49 -23.92
C GLY A 439 1.68 8.16 -23.23
N ASN A 440 1.10 7.05 -23.71
CA ASN A 440 1.36 5.70 -23.19
C ASN A 440 2.23 4.90 -24.15
N THR A 441 3.09 4.02 -23.63
CA THR A 441 3.79 3.06 -24.48
C THR A 441 2.78 2.06 -25.05
N HIS A 442 2.95 1.75 -26.33
CA HIS A 442 2.01 0.96 -27.11
C HIS A 442 2.76 0.20 -28.21
N GLY A 443 2.13 -0.77 -28.86
CA GLY A 443 2.73 -1.48 -29.99
C GLY A 443 4.04 -2.19 -29.61
N MET A 444 4.96 -2.35 -30.54
CA MET A 444 6.28 -2.91 -30.24
C MET A 444 7.13 -1.91 -29.45
N GLY A 445 7.85 -2.40 -28.43
CA GLY A 445 8.75 -1.56 -27.63
C GLY A 445 9.74 -2.35 -26.79
N ARG A 446 10.86 -1.70 -26.48
CA ARG A 446 11.92 -2.19 -25.60
C ARG A 446 12.09 -1.25 -24.41
N LEU A 447 11.90 -1.76 -23.20
CA LEU A 447 12.22 -1.08 -21.94
C LEU A 447 13.47 -1.73 -21.34
N ILE A 448 14.48 -0.93 -21.04
CA ILE A 448 15.72 -1.34 -20.39
C ILE A 448 15.87 -0.60 -19.08
N ARG A 449 16.11 -1.33 -17.99
CA ARG A 449 16.29 -0.80 -16.65
C ARG A 449 17.77 -0.54 -16.37
N PRO A 450 18.10 0.38 -15.44
CA PRO A 450 19.49 0.73 -15.13
C PRO A 450 20.31 -0.43 -14.55
N ASP A 451 19.65 -1.44 -13.97
CA ASP A 451 20.25 -2.65 -13.43
C ASP A 451 20.56 -3.72 -14.49
N GLY A 452 20.05 -3.55 -15.71
CA GLY A 452 20.24 -4.44 -16.85
C GLY A 452 19.07 -5.38 -17.14
N GLU A 453 18.01 -5.38 -16.32
CA GLU A 453 16.75 -6.05 -16.70
C GLU A 453 16.15 -5.35 -17.92
N TYR A 454 15.63 -6.12 -18.88
CA TYR A 454 14.95 -5.55 -20.04
C TYR A 454 13.76 -6.38 -20.49
N TYR A 455 12.76 -5.71 -21.03
CA TYR A 455 11.65 -6.32 -21.75
C TYR A 455 11.60 -5.79 -23.17
N GLU A 456 11.42 -6.68 -24.13
CA GLU A 456 11.17 -6.38 -25.54
C GLU A 456 9.95 -7.17 -26.01
N GLY A 457 8.94 -6.48 -26.53
CA GLY A 457 7.70 -7.12 -26.94
C GLY A 457 6.58 -6.12 -27.14
N GLN A 458 5.34 -6.61 -27.18
CA GLN A 458 4.19 -5.74 -27.37
C GLN A 458 3.81 -5.02 -26.06
N TRP A 459 3.31 -3.80 -26.23
CA TRP A 459 2.86 -2.92 -25.18
C TRP A 459 1.43 -2.50 -25.48
N LYS A 460 0.63 -2.38 -24.42
CA LYS A 460 -0.70 -1.81 -24.49
C LYS A 460 -0.90 -0.95 -23.25
N ASP A 461 -1.06 0.35 -23.47
CA ASP A 461 -1.34 1.34 -22.43
C ASP A 461 -0.36 1.25 -21.25
N SER A 462 0.93 1.27 -21.57
CA SER A 462 2.03 1.19 -20.60
C SER A 462 2.12 -0.12 -19.81
N MET A 463 1.48 -1.19 -20.29
CA MET A 463 1.62 -2.55 -19.77
C MET A 463 2.20 -3.48 -20.84
N ARG A 464 3.03 -4.44 -20.41
CA ARG A 464 3.47 -5.55 -21.28
C ARG A 464 2.26 -6.37 -21.69
N TYR A 465 2.17 -6.65 -22.98
CA TYR A 465 1.02 -7.31 -23.59
C TYR A 465 1.50 -8.19 -24.74
N GLY A 466 0.69 -9.17 -25.15
CA GLY A 466 0.98 -10.02 -26.30
C GLY A 466 2.34 -10.71 -26.23
N GLU A 467 2.93 -11.01 -27.38
CA GLU A 467 4.23 -11.68 -27.43
C GLU A 467 5.38 -10.77 -26.97
N GLY A 468 6.28 -11.32 -26.16
CA GLY A 468 7.46 -10.61 -25.71
C GLY A 468 8.50 -11.47 -25.01
N LYS A 469 9.62 -10.84 -24.67
CA LYS A 469 10.75 -11.42 -23.98
C LYS A 469 11.20 -10.49 -22.85
N LEU A 470 11.17 -10.98 -21.62
CA LEU A 470 11.78 -10.35 -20.45
C LEU A 470 13.08 -11.09 -20.11
N CYS A 471 14.17 -10.36 -19.90
CA CYS A 471 15.38 -10.87 -19.25
C CYS A 471 15.53 -10.16 -17.91
N THR A 472 15.51 -10.91 -16.81
CA THR A 472 15.69 -10.35 -15.46
C THR A 472 17.15 -10.03 -15.16
N VAL A 473 17.40 -9.32 -14.05
CA VAL A 473 18.76 -9.06 -13.55
C VAL A 473 19.58 -10.33 -13.25
N ASP A 474 18.91 -11.44 -12.96
CA ASP A 474 19.51 -12.76 -12.69
C ASP A 474 19.72 -13.58 -13.96
N ASN A 475 19.57 -12.96 -15.14
CA ASN A 475 19.62 -13.61 -16.46
C ASN A 475 18.58 -14.72 -16.65
N ILE A 476 17.44 -14.65 -15.95
CA ILE A 476 16.30 -15.52 -16.23
C ILE A 476 15.54 -14.91 -17.39
N ILE A 477 15.28 -15.72 -18.42
CA ILE A 477 14.54 -15.29 -19.60
C ILE A 477 13.11 -15.83 -19.52
N PHE A 478 12.14 -14.93 -19.62
CA PHE A 478 10.74 -15.25 -19.83
C PHE A 478 10.35 -14.85 -21.24
N GLN A 479 9.85 -15.79 -22.05
CA GLN A 479 9.47 -15.54 -23.44
C GLN A 479 8.11 -16.15 -23.77
N GLY A 480 7.18 -15.35 -24.26
CA GLY A 480 5.85 -15.80 -24.66
C GLY A 480 4.81 -14.69 -24.54
N GLU A 481 3.57 -15.09 -24.26
CA GLU A 481 2.41 -14.21 -24.17
C GLU A 481 2.32 -13.53 -22.80
N PHE A 482 2.16 -12.21 -22.83
CA PHE A 482 1.96 -11.34 -21.68
C PHE A 482 0.56 -10.74 -21.69
N TYR A 483 -0.05 -10.61 -20.52
CA TYR A 483 -1.29 -9.89 -20.31
C TYR A 483 -1.18 -9.05 -19.03
N GLU A 484 -1.44 -7.73 -19.14
CA GLU A 484 -1.38 -6.77 -18.03
C GLU A 484 -0.11 -6.94 -17.17
N ASN A 485 1.06 -6.89 -17.81
CA ASN A 485 2.39 -7.06 -17.19
C ASN A 485 2.76 -8.46 -16.70
N ASN A 486 1.91 -9.48 -16.78
CA ASN A 486 2.24 -10.84 -16.37
C ASN A 486 2.42 -11.74 -17.57
N ILE A 487 3.41 -12.63 -17.54
CA ILE A 487 3.46 -13.75 -18.49
C ILE A 487 2.29 -14.68 -18.15
N VAL A 488 1.51 -15.07 -19.16
CA VAL A 488 0.37 -15.99 -19.02
C VAL A 488 0.63 -17.33 -19.67
N ARG A 489 1.49 -17.36 -20.69
CA ARG A 489 1.93 -18.58 -21.36
C ARG A 489 3.27 -18.36 -22.02
N GLY A 490 4.17 -19.32 -21.94
CA GLY A 490 5.47 -19.19 -22.59
C GLY A 490 6.54 -20.06 -21.98
N LYS A 491 7.77 -19.54 -21.97
CA LYS A 491 8.98 -20.22 -21.51
C LYS A 491 9.65 -19.44 -20.40
N GLU A 492 10.09 -20.14 -19.36
CA GLU A 492 11.10 -19.67 -18.42
C GLU A 492 12.39 -20.43 -18.69
N ILE A 493 13.50 -19.72 -18.91
CA ILE A 493 14.80 -20.28 -19.22
C ILE A 493 15.79 -19.74 -18.20
N ARG A 494 16.45 -20.64 -17.46
CA ARG A 494 17.46 -20.31 -16.46
C ARG A 494 18.86 -20.64 -16.95
N SER A 495 19.85 -19.94 -16.41
CA SER A 495 21.27 -20.12 -16.74
C SER A 495 21.82 -21.50 -16.35
N ASP A 496 21.20 -22.20 -15.40
CA ASP A 496 21.54 -23.57 -15.02
C ASP A 496 21.04 -24.63 -16.01
N GLY A 497 20.35 -24.23 -17.09
CA GLY A 497 19.78 -25.13 -18.10
C GLY A 497 18.37 -25.61 -17.77
N LYS A 498 17.80 -25.22 -16.62
CA LYS A 498 16.40 -25.50 -16.29
C LYS A 498 15.48 -24.67 -17.17
N CYS A 499 14.51 -25.33 -17.81
CA CYS A 499 13.56 -24.68 -18.69
C CYS A 499 12.13 -25.18 -18.43
N TYR A 500 11.19 -24.26 -18.27
CA TYR A 500 9.77 -24.58 -18.23
C TYR A 500 9.08 -23.98 -19.44
N GLU A 501 8.16 -24.72 -20.07
CA GLU A 501 7.28 -24.26 -21.15
C GLU A 501 5.83 -24.61 -20.79
N GLY A 502 4.96 -23.62 -20.67
CA GLY A 502 3.56 -23.85 -20.28
C GLY A 502 2.84 -22.58 -19.86
N ASP A 503 1.76 -22.76 -19.09
CA ASP A 503 0.96 -21.66 -18.57
C ASP A 503 1.59 -21.06 -17.30
N PHE A 504 1.30 -19.78 -17.07
CA PHE A 504 1.77 -19.04 -15.91
C PHE A 504 0.60 -18.36 -15.20
N ASP A 505 0.64 -18.39 -13.87
CA ASP A 505 -0.20 -17.57 -13.01
C ASP A 505 0.68 -16.90 -11.95
N ASP A 506 0.62 -15.57 -11.86
CA ASP A 506 1.44 -14.74 -10.96
C ASP A 506 2.93 -15.14 -10.95
N TRP A 507 3.53 -15.24 -12.15
CA TRP A 507 4.94 -15.60 -12.36
C TRP A 507 5.34 -17.02 -11.90
N LYS A 508 4.36 -17.89 -11.65
CA LYS A 508 4.58 -19.29 -11.29
C LYS A 508 4.01 -20.20 -12.35
N TRP A 509 4.66 -21.35 -12.54
CA TRP A 509 4.16 -22.40 -13.42
C TRP A 509 2.78 -22.85 -12.97
N HIS A 510 1.86 -22.88 -13.91
CA HIS A 510 0.47 -23.22 -13.67
C HIS A 510 -0.08 -24.01 -14.87
N GLY A 511 -1.28 -24.56 -14.74
CA GLY A 511 -1.96 -25.22 -15.87
C GLY A 511 -1.14 -26.34 -16.48
N HIS A 512 -1.20 -26.48 -17.80
CA HIS A 512 -0.41 -27.50 -18.50
C HIS A 512 0.98 -26.97 -18.82
N GLY A 513 2.00 -27.79 -18.60
CA GLY A 513 3.35 -27.43 -19.00
C GLY A 513 4.32 -28.60 -19.04
N LYS A 514 5.54 -28.27 -19.44
CA LYS A 514 6.69 -29.15 -19.59
C LYS A 514 7.90 -28.51 -18.92
N LEU A 515 8.42 -29.15 -17.87
CA LEU A 515 9.65 -28.77 -17.19
C LEU A 515 10.79 -29.68 -17.63
N VAL A 516 11.88 -29.09 -18.11
CA VAL A 516 13.15 -29.76 -18.40
C VAL A 516 14.16 -29.35 -17.35
N MET A 517 14.70 -30.32 -16.63
CA MET A 517 15.72 -30.13 -15.61
C MET A 517 17.13 -30.08 -16.24
N PRO A 518 18.13 -29.50 -15.55
CA PRO A 518 19.51 -29.41 -16.05
C PRO A 518 20.14 -30.76 -16.47
N ASN A 519 19.72 -31.86 -15.84
CA ASN A 519 20.16 -33.23 -16.15
C ASN A 519 19.43 -33.86 -17.35
N GLY A 520 18.50 -33.15 -17.99
CA GLY A 520 17.68 -33.62 -19.11
C GLY A 520 16.38 -34.32 -18.70
N GLU A 521 16.13 -34.54 -17.40
CA GLU A 521 14.86 -35.10 -16.94
C GLU A 521 13.70 -34.16 -17.28
N THR A 522 12.60 -34.74 -17.75
CA THR A 522 11.44 -33.99 -18.25
C THR A 522 10.19 -34.38 -17.46
N PHE A 523 9.44 -33.38 -17.01
CA PHE A 523 8.16 -33.52 -16.32
C PHE A 523 7.10 -32.80 -17.14
N GLU A 524 6.11 -33.54 -17.65
CA GLU A 524 5.05 -32.99 -18.49
C GLU A 524 3.69 -33.33 -17.88
N GLY A 525 2.87 -32.31 -17.62
CA GLY A 525 1.61 -32.48 -16.90
C GLY A 525 1.05 -31.18 -16.34
N ILE A 526 0.26 -31.28 -15.28
CA ILE A 526 -0.34 -30.12 -14.60
C ILE A 526 0.62 -29.56 -13.57
N PHE A 527 0.73 -28.24 -13.53
CA PHE A 527 1.45 -27.50 -12.51
C PHE A 527 0.48 -26.64 -11.70
N GLU A 528 0.67 -26.57 -10.38
CA GLU A 528 -0.06 -25.64 -9.52
C GLU A 528 0.93 -24.87 -8.63
N LYS A 529 0.91 -23.53 -8.74
CA LYS A 529 1.76 -22.61 -7.95
C LYS A 529 3.25 -22.97 -8.01
N GLY A 530 3.73 -23.43 -9.17
CA GLY A 530 5.12 -23.80 -9.40
C GLY A 530 5.47 -25.26 -9.11
N VAL A 531 4.50 -26.11 -8.75
CA VAL A 531 4.72 -27.51 -8.37
C VAL A 531 4.08 -28.45 -9.39
N TYR A 532 4.83 -29.45 -9.85
CA TYR A 532 4.31 -30.52 -10.71
C TYR A 532 3.36 -31.42 -9.92
N MET A 533 2.16 -31.65 -10.46
CA MET A 533 1.13 -32.49 -9.86
C MET A 533 1.21 -33.89 -10.46
N ASP A 534 1.78 -34.85 -9.72
CA ASP A 534 1.85 -36.24 -10.15
C ASP A 534 0.50 -36.95 -9.91
N PHE A 535 -0.29 -37.14 -10.96
CA PHE A 535 -1.50 -37.96 -10.92
C PHE A 535 -1.17 -39.45 -11.15
N LYS A 536 -0.23 -40.00 -10.38
CA LYS A 536 -0.06 -41.46 -10.33
C LYS A 536 -1.11 -42.05 -9.39
N THR A 537 -2.19 -42.54 -10.01
CA THR A 537 -3.16 -43.55 -9.54
C THR A 537 -3.66 -43.40 -8.10
N ALA A 538 -4.91 -42.96 -7.98
CA ALA A 538 -5.77 -43.15 -6.81
C ALA A 538 -5.94 -44.64 -6.45
#